data_AF-A0A1F5ZRV3-F1
#
_entry.id   AF-A0A1F5ZRV3-F1
#
_cell.length_a   1.000
_cell.length_b   1.000
_cell.length_c   1.000
_cell.angle_alpha   90.00
_cell.angle_beta   90.00
_cell.angle_gamma   90.00
#
_symmetry.space_group_name_H-M   'P 1'
#
loop_
_entity.id
_entity.type
_entity.pdbx_description
1 polymer ?
#
loop_
_entity_poly.entity_id
_entity_poly.type
_entity_poly.pdbx_seq_one_letter_code
_entity_poly.pdbx_strand_id
1 'polypeptide(L)'
;MVDGPGGELPSMTRREMLKLSGVAGAAAVVAPDLSIDPKQWLWSKVASGPPAVPNEMEKFLPDEEVDGIEIYGIRNPLNTEEDVKKLHDFFNQRFLFQAYFSPGIVGRRKESPQSIWEIREKLMPEKERLLQIYVKHSLYEKFEKEKQDGTGLSFSSYMKTHMDILNRFHEEATPPTKLRGKIGRIIVVDDEFDDRVQKHKNIPGIPNDMDAIWKEWWDTRGDISPKGEHEESSKIRTDKIEDKDVKVDYGRIHEWEHQLFNWPDEYVENVDKKDIQPDFIMSYSGATFGRTPWFGYCLGRNEKLKIRGYYTDPRSIGIAGQRADVKDSAVSIWGERPKDITINFVDNNGKSINGVVSVSRVKTANGDYYGKKWFEECDLIEDCKGTLNASDKWFEPMRGGYDMTYPTNWIFKINGRDGRRFLLHMPVAAFNMSKMVGKENANYTIKFYGDGNSISEKTQTLTMVPTPYPLPAQDSSDKYASMDVDGTDVRFEWSTPYEFVM
;
A
#
# COMPACT_ATOMS: atom_id res chain seq x y z
N MET A 1 0.62 55.70 23.82
CA MET A 1 1.49 55.05 22.82
C MET A 1 2.69 54.53 23.56
N VAL A 2 2.74 53.23 23.82
CA VAL A 2 3.93 52.53 24.29
C VAL A 2 4.02 51.29 23.41
N ASP A 3 5.05 51.27 22.58
CA ASP A 3 5.37 50.17 21.68
C ASP A 3 5.74 48.93 22.49
N GLY A 4 5.03 47.82 22.25
CA GLY A 4 5.42 46.51 22.74
C GLY A 4 6.44 45.89 21.79
N PRO A 5 7.49 45.21 22.29
CA PRO A 5 8.53 44.68 21.44
C PRO A 5 7.99 43.51 20.63
N GLY A 6 7.92 43.70 19.31
CA GLY A 6 7.86 42.62 18.34
C GLY A 6 9.18 41.87 18.35
N GLY A 7 9.32 40.91 19.27
CA GLY A 7 10.37 39.92 19.21
C GLY A 7 9.98 38.83 18.23
N GLU A 8 10.68 38.74 17.10
CA GLU A 8 10.69 37.51 16.30
C GLU A 8 11.16 36.36 17.20
N LEU A 9 10.40 35.27 17.22
CA LEU A 9 10.80 34.05 17.92
C LEU A 9 12.12 33.55 17.28
N PRO A 10 13.14 33.21 18.08
CA PRO A 10 14.40 32.69 17.55
C PRO A 10 14.13 31.44 16.69
N SER A 11 14.76 31.37 15.52
CA SER A 11 14.76 30.16 14.69
C SER A 11 15.48 29.04 15.45
N MET A 12 14.73 28.11 16.03
CA MET A 12 15.27 26.94 16.71
C MET A 12 15.78 25.90 15.70
N THR A 13 16.90 25.27 16.01
CA THR A 13 17.40 24.12 15.26
C THR A 13 16.55 22.86 15.53
N ARG A 14 16.55 21.89 14.59
CA ARG A 14 15.85 20.60 14.76
C ARG A 14 16.22 19.91 16.08
N ARG A 15 17.48 20.00 16.50
CA ARG A 15 17.99 19.43 17.76
C ARG A 15 17.44 20.14 19.00
N GLU A 16 17.29 21.47 18.96
CA GLU A 16 16.68 22.25 20.03
C GLU A 16 15.17 22.01 20.12
N MET A 17 14.50 21.89 18.97
CA MET A 17 13.10 21.50 18.90
C MET A 17 12.88 20.10 19.47
N LEU A 18 13.71 19.12 19.11
CA LEU A 18 13.68 17.76 19.65
C LEU A 18 13.88 17.72 21.17
N LYS A 19 14.80 18.54 21.70
CA LYS A 19 15.00 18.71 23.14
C LYS A 19 13.78 19.35 23.81
N LEU A 20 13.25 20.44 23.26
CA LEU A 20 12.08 21.12 23.83
C LEU A 20 10.80 20.27 23.77
N SER A 21 10.54 19.61 22.63
CA SER A 21 9.40 18.70 22.47
C SER A 21 9.54 17.45 23.32
N GLY A 22 10.77 16.92 23.44
CA GLY A 22 11.05 15.76 24.27
C GLY A 22 10.90 16.07 25.76
N VAL A 23 11.32 17.26 26.19
CA VAL A 23 11.20 17.75 27.58
C VAL A 23 9.76 18.17 27.94
N ALA A 24 9.02 18.75 27.00
CA ALA A 24 7.64 19.13 27.23
C ALA A 24 6.68 17.92 27.21
N GLY A 25 6.91 16.94 26.33
CA GLY A 25 6.19 15.66 26.35
C GLY A 25 6.50 14.86 27.62
N ALA A 26 7.79 14.70 27.93
CA ALA A 26 8.32 14.08 29.16
C ALA A 26 7.57 14.39 30.45
N ALA A 27 7.32 15.67 30.69
CA ALA A 27 6.74 16.12 31.94
C ALA A 27 5.25 15.72 32.09
N ALA A 28 4.59 15.28 31.02
CA ALA A 28 3.25 14.69 31.06
C ALA A 28 3.25 13.20 31.46
N VAL A 29 4.37 12.47 31.29
CA VAL A 29 4.50 11.05 31.71
C VAL A 29 4.61 10.93 33.24
N VAL A 30 5.07 11.99 33.92
CA VAL A 30 5.36 11.99 35.37
C VAL A 30 4.21 12.61 36.20
N ALA A 31 3.16 13.15 35.57
CA ALA A 31 2.00 13.71 36.27
C ALA A 31 0.75 12.83 36.02
N PRO A 32 0.32 11.99 36.98
CA PRO A 32 -0.85 11.12 36.84
C PRO A 32 -2.19 11.86 36.83
N ASP A 33 -2.20 13.18 36.98
CA ASP A 33 -3.42 13.95 37.23
C ASP A 33 -3.87 14.69 35.95
N LEU A 34 -4.73 14.02 35.18
CA LEU A 34 -5.41 14.53 33.98
C LEU A 34 -6.37 15.71 34.25
N SER A 35 -6.31 16.35 35.42
CA SER A 35 -7.17 17.47 35.82
C SER A 35 -6.61 18.86 35.46
N ILE A 36 -5.37 18.96 35.01
CA ILE A 36 -4.76 20.25 34.66
C ILE A 36 -5.07 20.62 33.20
N ASP A 37 -5.76 21.75 33.02
CA ASP A 37 -5.95 22.36 31.69
C ASP A 37 -4.59 22.49 30.98
N PRO A 38 -4.40 21.85 29.81
CA PRO A 38 -3.15 21.90 29.04
C PRO A 38 -2.64 23.33 28.80
N LYS A 39 -3.54 24.32 28.76
CA LYS A 39 -3.17 25.74 28.71
C LYS A 39 -2.53 26.22 30.01
N GLN A 40 -3.11 25.93 31.17
CA GLN A 40 -2.57 26.37 32.47
C GLN A 40 -1.20 25.76 32.78
N TRP A 41 -0.99 24.49 32.44
CA TRP A 41 0.31 23.84 32.60
C TRP A 41 1.40 24.50 31.73
N LEU A 42 1.09 24.75 30.46
CA LEU A 42 2.02 25.33 29.49
C LEU A 42 2.46 26.75 29.86
N TRP A 43 1.53 27.59 30.34
CA TRP A 43 1.85 28.95 30.82
C TRP A 43 2.79 28.97 32.02
N SER A 44 2.73 27.95 32.90
CA SER A 44 3.63 27.85 34.07
C SER A 44 5.09 27.50 33.69
N LYS A 45 5.29 26.81 32.56
CA LYS A 45 6.62 26.35 32.11
C LYS A 45 7.30 27.32 31.14
N VAL A 46 6.56 28.02 30.29
CA VAL A 46 7.14 29.05 29.39
C VAL A 46 7.69 30.25 30.18
N ALA A 47 7.12 30.57 31.34
CA ALA A 47 7.58 31.67 32.20
C ALA A 47 8.87 31.35 32.99
N SER A 48 9.31 30.09 33.05
CA SER A 48 10.42 29.64 33.94
C SER A 48 11.67 29.15 33.21
N GLY A 49 11.75 29.33 31.87
CA GLY A 49 12.86 28.83 31.05
C GLY A 49 12.71 27.34 30.68
N PRO A 50 13.54 26.81 29.76
CA PRO A 50 13.44 25.42 29.33
C PRO A 50 13.63 24.49 30.55
N PRO A 51 12.70 23.55 30.82
CA PRO A 51 12.86 22.62 31.94
C PRO A 51 14.13 21.77 31.76
N ALA A 52 14.80 21.43 32.86
CA ALA A 52 15.76 20.34 32.84
C ALA A 52 15.04 19.06 32.37
N VAL A 53 15.64 18.32 31.43
CA VAL A 53 15.15 17.00 31.02
C VAL A 53 15.17 16.13 32.29
N PRO A 54 14.05 15.56 32.75
CA PRO A 54 14.11 14.59 33.85
C PRO A 54 15.05 13.45 33.44
N ASN A 55 15.94 12.99 34.33
CA ASN A 55 16.88 11.89 34.02
C ASN A 55 16.20 10.64 33.42
N GLU A 56 14.93 10.39 33.76
CA GLU A 56 14.15 9.29 33.21
C GLU A 56 13.74 9.44 31.74
N MET A 57 13.91 10.63 31.14
CA MET A 57 13.48 10.95 29.78
C MET A 57 14.66 11.03 28.80
N GLU A 58 15.88 11.22 29.30
CA GLU A 58 17.10 11.08 28.49
C GLU A 58 17.20 9.69 27.87
N LYS A 59 16.67 8.65 28.54
CA LYS A 59 16.64 7.28 28.02
C LYS A 59 15.76 7.07 26.78
N PHE A 60 14.88 8.03 26.48
CA PHE A 60 13.98 8.01 25.33
C PHE A 60 14.41 8.99 24.22
N LEU A 61 15.61 9.57 24.33
CA LEU A 61 16.26 10.23 23.20
C LEU A 61 16.88 9.17 22.28
N PRO A 62 17.01 9.46 20.96
CA PRO A 62 17.66 8.54 20.06
C PRO A 62 19.10 8.31 20.52
N ASP A 63 19.50 7.04 20.51
CA ASP A 63 20.87 6.64 20.81
C ASP A 63 21.82 7.19 19.76
N GLU A 64 21.41 7.17 18.50
CA GLU A 64 22.11 7.76 17.36
C GLU A 64 21.14 8.13 16.22
N GLU A 65 21.65 8.90 15.25
CA GLU A 65 20.96 9.20 13.99
C GLU A 65 21.90 8.87 12.83
N VAL A 66 21.48 7.94 11.96
CA VAL A 66 22.25 7.49 10.79
C VAL A 66 21.41 7.75 9.53
N ASP A 67 21.93 8.57 8.61
CA ASP A 67 21.23 8.95 7.37
C ASP A 67 19.79 9.48 7.58
N GLY A 68 19.56 10.18 8.70
CA GLY A 68 18.25 10.70 9.07
C GLY A 68 17.30 9.69 9.71
N ILE A 69 17.78 8.47 10.01
CA ILE A 69 17.05 7.42 10.73
C ILE A 69 17.38 7.53 12.22
N GLU A 70 16.38 7.80 13.06
CA GLU A 70 16.53 7.80 14.52
C GLU A 70 16.64 6.35 15.03
N ILE A 71 17.67 6.01 15.80
CA ILE A 71 17.84 4.66 16.36
C ILE A 71 17.72 4.70 17.89
N TYR A 72 16.91 3.83 18.46
CA TYR A 72 16.61 3.75 19.89
C TYR A 72 16.89 2.35 20.44
N GLY A 73 17.20 2.24 21.72
CA GLY A 73 17.25 0.97 22.44
C GLY A 73 18.61 0.25 22.39
N ILE A 74 19.65 0.90 21.88
CA ILE A 74 21.03 0.38 21.88
C ILE A 74 21.65 0.54 23.28
N ARG A 75 21.58 1.74 23.86
CA ARG A 75 22.21 2.02 25.17
C ARG A 75 21.27 1.74 26.34
N ASN A 76 19.97 1.91 26.10
CA ASN A 76 18.92 1.70 27.09
C ASN A 76 18.00 0.58 26.60
N PRO A 77 18.30 -0.69 26.93
CA PRO A 77 17.55 -1.83 26.42
C PRO A 77 16.06 -1.72 26.73
N LEU A 78 15.24 -1.90 25.70
CA LEU A 78 13.78 -1.93 25.81
C LEU A 78 13.35 -3.38 26.03
N ASN A 79 13.14 -3.74 27.30
CA ASN A 79 12.97 -5.13 27.71
C ASN A 79 11.50 -5.51 27.87
N THR A 80 10.61 -4.55 28.14
CA THR A 80 9.20 -4.81 28.46
C THR A 80 8.24 -4.10 27.53
N GLU A 81 7.00 -4.61 27.44
CA GLU A 81 5.90 -3.92 26.73
C GLU A 81 5.67 -2.51 27.28
N GLU A 82 5.82 -2.32 28.59
CA GLU A 82 5.67 -1.02 29.25
C GLU A 82 6.77 -0.03 28.83
N ASP A 83 8.00 -0.48 28.59
CA ASP A 83 9.07 0.38 28.10
C ASP A 83 8.78 0.88 26.67
N VAL A 84 8.30 -0.01 25.80
CA VAL A 84 7.88 0.34 24.43
C VAL A 84 6.66 1.25 24.46
N LYS A 85 5.70 0.98 25.35
CA LYS A 85 4.52 1.85 25.54
C LYS A 85 4.94 3.26 25.97
N LYS A 86 5.83 3.40 26.95
CA LYS A 86 6.34 4.71 27.39
C LYS A 86 7.08 5.44 26.25
N LEU A 87 7.83 4.72 25.44
CA LEU A 87 8.50 5.28 24.26
C LEU A 87 7.48 5.76 23.21
N HIS A 88 6.38 5.04 22.99
CA HIS A 88 5.29 5.46 22.11
C HIS A 88 4.53 6.66 22.65
N ASP A 89 4.23 6.66 23.94
CA ASP A 89 3.59 7.79 24.63
C ASP A 89 4.44 9.05 24.46
N PHE A 90 5.77 8.91 24.56
CA PHE A 90 6.72 9.98 24.26
C PHE A 90 6.64 10.46 22.80
N PHE A 91 6.62 9.56 21.81
CA PHE A 91 6.47 9.95 20.40
C PHE A 91 5.14 10.65 20.12
N ASN A 92 4.05 10.14 20.67
CA ASN A 92 2.72 10.73 20.52
C ASN A 92 2.64 12.12 21.13
N GLN A 93 3.23 12.32 22.30
CA GLN A 93 3.33 13.63 22.94
C GLN A 93 4.20 14.59 22.12
N ARG A 94 5.35 14.14 21.61
CA ARG A 94 6.22 14.92 20.70
C ARG A 94 5.43 15.42 19.50
N PHE A 95 4.64 14.55 18.88
CA PHE A 95 3.79 14.87 17.74
C PHE A 95 2.69 15.88 18.08
N LEU A 96 1.96 15.67 19.18
CA LEU A 96 0.91 16.59 19.62
C LEU A 96 1.46 17.95 20.03
N PHE A 97 2.66 17.99 20.62
CA PHE A 97 3.37 19.23 20.91
C PHE A 97 3.67 19.97 19.60
N GLN A 98 4.22 19.30 18.59
CA GLN A 98 4.44 19.90 17.27
C GLN A 98 3.14 20.44 16.66
N ALA A 99 2.02 19.72 16.80
CA ALA A 99 0.70 20.16 16.34
C ALA A 99 0.26 21.47 17.00
N TYR A 100 0.47 21.59 18.31
CA TYR A 100 0.09 22.75 19.10
C TYR A 100 0.80 24.03 18.65
N PHE A 101 2.08 23.94 18.29
CA PHE A 101 2.87 25.08 17.85
C PHE A 101 2.81 25.33 16.33
N SER A 102 2.17 24.44 15.57
CA SER A 102 2.05 24.57 14.12
C SER A 102 0.90 25.51 13.75
N PRO A 103 1.16 26.60 13.00
CA PRO A 103 0.11 27.53 12.57
C PRO A 103 -1.01 26.81 11.80
N GLY A 104 -2.27 27.05 12.17
CA GLY A 104 -3.44 26.49 11.45
C GLY A 104 -3.80 25.04 11.77
N ILE A 105 -3.08 24.39 12.70
CA ILE A 105 -3.41 23.04 13.17
C ILE A 105 -4.25 23.14 14.43
N VAL A 106 -3.68 23.54 15.56
CA VAL A 106 -4.46 23.83 16.76
C VAL A 106 -4.76 25.32 16.82
N GLY A 107 -5.97 25.72 16.46
CA GLY A 107 -6.40 27.12 16.52
C GLY A 107 -6.25 27.69 17.95
N ARG A 108 -5.66 28.88 18.08
CA ARG A 108 -5.75 29.68 19.33
C ARG A 108 -7.19 30.11 19.66
N ARG A 109 -8.15 29.84 18.77
CA ARG A 109 -9.58 30.14 18.90
C ARG A 109 -10.39 28.85 18.91
N LYS A 110 -11.55 28.88 19.57
CA LYS A 110 -12.54 27.82 19.81
C LYS A 110 -13.02 27.08 18.53
N GLU A 111 -12.14 26.46 17.77
CA GLU A 111 -12.51 25.48 16.75
C GLU A 111 -12.56 24.10 17.40
N SER A 112 -13.49 23.27 16.95
CA SER A 112 -13.72 21.91 17.45
C SER A 112 -12.41 21.10 17.55
N PRO A 113 -12.28 20.19 18.52
CA PRO A 113 -11.08 19.36 18.63
C PRO A 113 -10.85 18.60 17.32
N GLN A 114 -9.70 18.84 16.68
CA GLN A 114 -9.29 18.07 15.51
C GLN A 114 -9.01 16.64 15.92
N SER A 115 -9.51 15.69 15.12
CA SER A 115 -9.15 14.28 15.21
C SER A 115 -7.65 14.09 14.94
N ILE A 116 -7.09 13.00 15.46
CA ILE A 116 -5.66 12.69 15.22
C ILE A 116 -5.35 12.54 13.72
N TRP A 117 -6.33 12.09 12.93
CA TRP A 117 -6.21 11.99 11.48
C TRP A 117 -6.10 13.37 10.82
N GLU A 118 -6.94 14.34 11.18
CA GLU A 118 -6.85 15.72 10.66
C GLU A 118 -5.51 16.37 11.01
N ILE A 119 -4.97 16.07 12.20
CA ILE A 119 -3.65 16.54 12.61
C ILE A 119 -2.56 15.90 11.75
N ARG A 120 -2.63 14.58 11.51
CA ARG A 120 -1.69 13.85 10.63
C ARG A 120 -1.69 14.38 9.21
N GLU A 121 -2.86 14.62 8.62
CA GLU A 121 -2.97 15.15 7.25
C GLU A 121 -2.24 16.49 7.08
N LYS A 122 -2.21 17.31 8.15
CA LYS A 122 -1.55 18.62 8.15
C LYS A 122 -0.07 18.60 8.51
N LEU A 123 0.34 17.73 9.45
CA LEU A 123 1.71 17.71 9.97
C LEU A 123 2.65 16.79 9.19
N MET A 124 2.15 15.64 8.74
CA MET A 124 3.00 14.62 8.15
C MET A 124 3.40 15.02 6.72
N PRO A 125 4.61 14.65 6.25
CA PRO A 125 5.05 15.00 4.90
C PRO A 125 4.11 14.38 3.86
N GLU A 126 3.49 15.20 3.03
CA GLU A 126 2.44 14.77 2.08
C GLU A 126 2.88 13.62 1.16
N LYS A 127 4.15 13.63 0.74
CA LYS A 127 4.72 12.69 -0.23
C LYS A 127 5.61 11.60 0.36
N GLU A 128 5.92 11.67 1.66
CA GLU A 128 6.69 10.62 2.33
C GLU A 128 5.75 9.74 3.17
N ARG A 129 6.04 8.44 3.23
CA ARG A 129 5.40 7.48 4.13
C ARG A 129 6.45 6.93 5.09
N LEU A 130 6.21 7.09 6.39
CA LEU A 130 7.20 6.82 7.43
C LEU A 130 7.02 5.43 8.02
N LEU A 131 8.08 4.63 7.94
CA LEU A 131 8.18 3.30 8.52
C LEU A 131 8.96 3.32 9.83
N GLN A 132 8.42 2.67 10.85
CA GLN A 132 9.13 2.31 12.08
C GLN A 132 9.49 0.84 12.06
N ILE A 133 10.73 0.49 12.35
CA ILE A 133 11.21 -0.90 12.34
C ILE A 133 11.57 -1.30 13.77
N TYR A 134 11.07 -2.44 14.23
CA TYR A 134 11.62 -3.11 15.41
C TYR A 134 12.61 -4.19 15.00
N VAL A 135 13.68 -4.34 15.76
CA VAL A 135 14.70 -5.37 15.53
C VAL A 135 15.20 -5.92 16.85
N LYS A 136 15.47 -7.23 16.90
CA LYS A 136 16.12 -7.85 18.06
C LYS A 136 17.55 -7.34 18.23
N HIS A 137 18.00 -7.17 19.47
CA HIS A 137 19.33 -6.68 19.79
C HIS A 137 20.43 -7.54 19.16
N SER A 138 20.36 -8.87 19.29
CA SER A 138 21.36 -9.76 18.69
C SER A 138 21.40 -9.67 17.17
N LEU A 139 20.26 -9.46 16.53
CA LEU A 139 20.20 -9.29 15.08
C LEU A 139 20.82 -7.96 14.66
N TYR A 140 20.49 -6.86 15.36
CA TYR A 140 21.10 -5.57 15.10
C TYR A 140 22.63 -5.61 15.28
N GLU A 141 23.12 -6.15 16.40
CA GLU A 141 24.55 -6.31 16.67
C GLU A 141 25.27 -7.18 15.63
N LYS A 142 24.60 -8.23 15.13
CA LYS A 142 25.14 -9.07 14.06
C LYS A 142 25.47 -8.24 12.81
N PHE A 143 24.55 -7.40 12.35
CA PHE A 143 24.78 -6.54 11.19
C PHE A 143 25.87 -5.49 11.45
N GLU A 144 25.87 -4.86 12.63
CA GLU A 144 26.90 -3.88 12.96
C GLU A 144 28.29 -4.53 13.02
N LYS A 145 28.40 -5.76 13.52
CA LYS A 145 29.64 -6.53 13.49
C LYS A 145 30.08 -6.87 12.07
N GLU A 146 29.17 -7.36 11.21
CA GLU A 146 29.48 -7.66 9.81
C GLU A 146 29.95 -6.40 9.04
N LYS A 147 29.40 -5.23 9.36
CA LYS A 147 29.90 -3.96 8.82
C LYS A 147 31.32 -3.66 9.30
N GLN A 148 31.59 -3.79 10.60
CA GLN A 148 32.91 -3.53 11.19
C GLN A 148 33.98 -4.47 10.62
N ASP A 149 33.62 -5.74 10.41
CA ASP A 149 34.49 -6.76 9.82
C ASP A 149 34.64 -6.62 8.29
N GLY A 150 33.92 -5.68 7.68
CA GLY A 150 33.94 -5.41 6.23
C GLY A 150 33.19 -6.46 5.39
N THR A 151 32.52 -7.43 6.02
CA THR A 151 31.83 -8.56 5.37
C THR A 151 30.39 -8.25 5.00
N GLY A 152 29.81 -7.15 5.49
CA GLY A 152 28.41 -6.80 5.26
C GLY A 152 28.09 -5.30 5.30
N LEU A 153 26.83 -5.00 5.61
CA LEU A 153 26.25 -3.67 5.77
C LEU A 153 25.74 -3.49 7.21
N SER A 154 25.61 -2.25 7.70
CA SER A 154 24.85 -2.00 8.94
C SER A 154 23.39 -2.39 8.76
N PHE A 155 22.69 -2.61 9.86
CA PHE A 155 21.26 -2.94 9.81
C PHE A 155 20.47 -1.79 9.15
N SER A 156 20.80 -0.55 9.50
CA SER A 156 20.22 0.67 8.91
C SER A 156 20.43 0.73 7.39
N SER A 157 21.64 0.44 6.91
CA SER A 157 21.98 0.46 5.48
C SER A 157 21.27 -0.66 4.71
N TYR A 158 21.17 -1.84 5.33
CA TYR A 158 20.44 -2.98 4.78
C TYR A 158 18.93 -2.69 4.65
N MET A 159 18.30 -2.09 5.67
CA MET A 159 16.89 -1.69 5.58
C MET A 159 16.69 -0.55 4.56
N LYS A 160 17.59 0.44 4.53
CA LYS A 160 17.55 1.54 3.58
C LYS A 160 17.61 1.05 2.13
N THR A 161 18.45 0.06 1.84
CA THR A 161 18.51 -0.63 0.55
C THR A 161 17.13 -1.10 0.08
N HIS A 162 16.37 -1.76 0.95
CA HIS A 162 15.03 -2.26 0.59
C HIS A 162 14.08 -1.10 0.30
N MET A 163 14.17 -0.03 1.09
CA MET A 163 13.36 1.17 0.90
C MET A 163 13.70 1.89 -0.41
N ASP A 164 14.98 1.95 -0.78
CA ASP A 164 15.44 2.55 -2.03
C ASP A 164 14.96 1.74 -3.24
N ILE A 165 14.97 0.41 -3.18
CA ILE A 165 14.43 -0.47 -4.23
C ILE A 165 12.92 -0.26 -4.38
N LEU A 166 12.18 -0.22 -3.27
CA LEU A 166 10.74 0.10 -3.27
C LEU A 166 10.50 1.45 -3.96
N ASN A 167 11.26 2.47 -3.57
CA ASN A 167 11.14 3.82 -4.12
C ASN A 167 11.46 3.87 -5.62
N ARG A 168 12.43 3.10 -6.10
CA ARG A 168 12.72 2.95 -7.52
C ARG A 168 11.53 2.37 -8.28
N PHE A 169 10.85 1.37 -7.71
CA PHE A 169 9.65 0.85 -8.35
C PHE A 169 8.51 1.86 -8.46
N HIS A 170 8.40 2.79 -7.50
CA HIS A 170 7.44 3.88 -7.56
C HIS A 170 7.81 4.94 -8.61
N GLU A 171 9.11 5.13 -8.87
CA GLU A 171 9.65 5.98 -9.94
C GLU A 171 9.36 5.41 -11.32
N GLU A 172 9.49 4.09 -11.45
CA GLU A 172 9.32 3.34 -12.69
C GLU A 172 7.86 2.95 -12.95
N ALA A 173 6.97 3.15 -11.97
CA ALA A 173 5.54 2.89 -12.11
C ALA A 173 4.94 3.67 -13.29
N THR A 174 3.92 3.11 -13.93
CA THR A 174 3.23 3.75 -15.05
C THR A 174 1.73 3.93 -14.72
N PRO A 175 1.25 5.17 -14.51
CA PRO A 175 2.00 6.43 -14.48
C PRO A 175 2.92 6.53 -13.24
N PRO A 176 3.99 7.34 -13.32
CA PRO A 176 4.91 7.52 -12.20
C PRO A 176 4.28 8.37 -11.10
N THR A 177 4.67 8.13 -9.85
CA THR A 177 4.21 8.89 -8.67
C THR A 177 5.38 9.58 -7.94
N LYS A 178 5.08 10.61 -7.15
CA LYS A 178 6.05 11.24 -6.23
C LYS A 178 6.00 10.66 -4.81
N LEU A 179 5.13 9.70 -4.54
CA LEU A 179 5.05 9.04 -3.24
C LEU A 179 6.30 8.20 -2.98
N ARG A 180 6.96 8.44 -1.85
CA ARG A 180 8.16 7.71 -1.42
C ARG A 180 8.02 7.19 0.00
N GLY A 181 8.66 6.07 0.26
CA GLY A 181 8.77 5.47 1.58
C GLY A 181 10.07 5.94 2.22
N LYS A 182 10.06 6.02 3.54
CA LYS A 182 11.22 6.43 4.33
C LYS A 182 11.22 5.73 5.66
N ILE A 183 12.38 5.24 6.06
CA ILE A 183 12.56 4.71 7.41
C ILE A 183 12.69 5.91 8.34
N GLY A 184 11.70 6.10 9.21
CA GLY A 184 11.71 7.18 10.19
C GLY A 184 12.56 6.83 11.40
N ARG A 185 12.41 5.61 11.91
CA ARG A 185 13.18 5.13 13.07
C ARG A 185 13.33 3.62 13.14
N ILE A 186 14.37 3.19 13.85
CA ILE A 186 14.65 1.80 14.23
C ILE A 186 14.63 1.70 15.76
N ILE A 187 13.92 0.71 16.28
CA ILE A 187 13.81 0.44 17.71
C ILE A 187 14.41 -0.94 17.97
N VAL A 188 15.56 -0.94 18.63
CA VAL A 188 16.23 -2.16 19.09
C VAL A 188 15.57 -2.60 20.39
N VAL A 189 15.11 -3.85 20.41
CA VAL A 189 14.45 -4.46 21.57
C VAL A 189 15.21 -5.69 22.03
N ASP A 190 15.02 -6.06 23.29
CA ASP A 190 15.54 -7.29 23.84
C ASP A 190 15.10 -8.54 23.04
N ASP A 191 15.94 -9.55 22.98
CA ASP A 191 15.73 -10.73 22.12
C ASP A 191 14.50 -11.56 22.51
N GLU A 192 14.14 -11.54 23.79
CA GLU A 192 12.97 -12.24 24.34
C GLU A 192 11.68 -11.40 24.22
N PHE A 193 11.77 -10.17 23.71
CA PHE A 193 10.61 -9.28 23.56
C PHE A 193 9.53 -9.87 22.64
N ASP A 194 9.95 -10.49 21.53
CA ASP A 194 9.03 -11.12 20.57
C ASP A 194 8.21 -12.26 21.21
N ASP A 195 8.84 -13.13 22.00
CA ASP A 195 8.16 -14.24 22.68
C ASP A 195 7.12 -13.76 23.68
N ARG A 196 7.35 -12.59 24.30
CA ARG A 196 6.39 -11.93 25.21
C ARG A 196 5.23 -11.33 24.43
N VAL A 197 5.54 -10.58 23.37
CA VAL A 197 4.55 -9.90 22.53
C VAL A 197 3.66 -10.87 21.75
N GLN A 198 4.20 -11.96 21.18
CA GLN A 198 3.41 -12.94 20.43
C GLN A 198 2.40 -13.67 21.32
N LYS A 199 2.74 -13.90 22.60
CA LYS A 199 1.82 -14.51 23.58
C LYS A 199 0.67 -13.57 23.96
N HIS A 200 0.89 -12.26 23.93
CA HIS A 200 -0.09 -11.27 24.40
C HIS A 200 -0.74 -10.43 23.28
N LYS A 201 -0.31 -10.58 22.02
CA LYS A 201 -0.77 -9.83 20.83
C LYS A 201 -0.70 -8.29 20.95
N ASN A 202 0.04 -7.75 21.92
CA ASN A 202 -0.04 -6.35 22.31
C ASN A 202 1.29 -5.60 22.06
N ILE A 203 1.68 -5.42 20.79
CA ILE A 203 2.50 -4.23 20.52
C ILE A 203 1.57 -3.02 20.64
N PRO A 204 1.98 -1.95 21.34
CA PRO A 204 1.26 -0.68 21.31
C PRO A 204 0.97 -0.26 19.85
N GLY A 205 -0.18 0.39 19.63
CA GLY A 205 -0.61 0.83 18.29
C GLY A 205 0.43 1.71 17.58
N ILE A 206 0.23 1.96 16.30
CA ILE A 206 1.17 2.77 15.50
C ILE A 206 1.24 4.20 16.07
N PRO A 207 2.43 4.73 16.39
CA PRO A 207 2.57 6.11 16.83
C PRO A 207 1.98 7.12 15.84
N ASN A 208 1.51 8.24 16.37
CA ASN A 208 0.85 9.29 15.60
C ASN A 208 1.76 9.96 14.56
N ASP A 209 3.07 9.78 14.65
CA ASP A 209 4.06 10.30 13.70
C ASP A 209 4.62 9.25 12.72
N MET A 210 3.98 8.07 12.61
CA MET A 210 4.38 6.99 11.71
C MET A 210 3.19 6.47 10.87
N ASP A 211 3.45 5.93 9.68
CA ASP A 211 2.41 5.34 8.81
C ASP A 211 2.34 3.81 8.93
N ALA A 212 3.47 3.15 9.27
CA ALA A 212 3.54 1.70 9.41
C ALA A 212 4.59 1.25 10.43
N ILE A 213 4.44 -0.01 10.87
CA ILE A 213 5.40 -0.71 11.73
C ILE A 213 5.82 -2.01 11.04
N TRP A 214 7.13 -2.23 10.93
CA TRP A 214 7.72 -3.52 10.55
C TRP A 214 8.44 -4.16 11.73
N LYS A 215 8.48 -5.49 11.74
CA LYS A 215 9.12 -6.30 12.79
C LYS A 215 10.15 -7.22 12.14
N GLU A 216 11.42 -7.03 12.48
CA GLU A 216 12.53 -7.82 11.98
C GLU A 216 13.10 -8.69 13.10
N TRP A 217 12.51 -9.87 13.26
CA TRP A 217 12.83 -10.79 14.36
C TRP A 217 13.88 -11.84 14.02
N TRP A 218 14.08 -12.10 12.73
CA TRP A 218 15.00 -13.11 12.22
C TRP A 218 15.82 -12.53 11.08
N ASP A 219 17.00 -13.11 10.85
CA ASP A 219 17.81 -12.75 9.70
C ASP A 219 17.22 -13.39 8.43
N THR A 220 16.45 -12.60 7.71
CA THR A 220 15.83 -12.93 6.41
C THR A 220 16.83 -13.20 5.29
N ARG A 221 18.14 -12.95 5.47
CA ARG A 221 19.16 -13.25 4.44
C ARG A 221 19.52 -14.75 4.37
N GLY A 222 19.08 -15.58 5.32
CA GLY A 222 19.37 -17.01 5.35
C GLY A 222 18.59 -17.84 4.31
N ASP A 223 19.09 -19.03 3.98
CA ASP A 223 18.44 -19.98 3.05
C ASP A 223 17.27 -20.77 3.71
N ILE A 224 16.74 -20.29 4.84
CA ILE A 224 15.71 -20.98 5.63
C ILE A 224 14.56 -20.01 5.88
N SER A 225 13.40 -20.31 5.27
CA SER A 225 12.13 -19.69 5.64
C SER A 225 11.87 -19.92 7.14
N PRO A 226 11.50 -18.89 7.92
CA PRO A 226 11.18 -19.01 9.35
C PRO A 226 9.98 -19.94 9.63
N LYS A 227 9.24 -20.34 8.60
CA LYS A 227 8.22 -21.37 8.65
C LYS A 227 8.74 -22.55 7.85
N GLY A 228 9.25 -23.55 8.57
CA GLY A 228 9.43 -24.89 8.00
C GLY A 228 8.12 -25.32 7.33
N GLU A 229 8.25 -25.94 6.16
CA GLU A 229 7.16 -26.42 5.31
C GLU A 229 6.42 -25.36 4.49
N HIS A 230 7.11 -24.51 3.72
CA HIS A 230 6.68 -24.14 2.36
C HIS A 230 7.90 -23.62 1.59
N GLU A 231 8.12 -24.14 0.38
CA GLU A 231 9.11 -23.65 -0.58
C GLU A 231 8.86 -22.18 -0.92
N GLU A 232 9.45 -21.22 -0.19
CA GLU A 232 9.43 -19.79 -0.58
C GLU A 232 10.78 -19.08 -0.33
N SER A 233 11.90 -19.72 -0.71
CA SER A 233 13.17 -19.01 -0.94
C SER A 233 13.15 -18.15 -2.22
N SER A 234 12.05 -18.16 -2.99
CA SER A 234 11.93 -17.52 -4.31
C SER A 234 11.87 -15.99 -4.29
N LYS A 235 11.65 -15.36 -3.13
CA LYS A 235 11.51 -13.90 -2.99
C LYS A 235 12.80 -13.19 -2.56
N ILE A 236 13.85 -13.93 -2.19
CA ILE A 236 15.16 -13.35 -1.85
C ILE A 236 16.06 -13.41 -3.08
N ARG A 237 16.63 -12.28 -3.51
CA ARG A 237 17.58 -12.23 -4.64
C ARG A 237 18.84 -11.47 -4.26
N THR A 238 19.93 -11.76 -4.96
CA THR A 238 21.18 -11.02 -4.75
C THR A 238 21.23 -9.85 -5.72
N ASP A 239 21.23 -8.63 -5.19
CA ASP A 239 21.43 -7.40 -5.95
C ASP A 239 22.82 -6.82 -5.65
N LYS A 240 23.42 -6.14 -6.63
CA LYS A 240 24.68 -5.41 -6.44
C LYS A 240 24.42 -3.98 -5.98
N ILE A 241 24.94 -3.63 -4.81
CA ILE A 241 24.82 -2.31 -4.21
C ILE A 241 26.18 -1.89 -3.69
N GLU A 242 26.69 -0.75 -4.17
CA GLU A 242 28.03 -0.25 -3.80
C GLU A 242 29.13 -1.31 -3.94
N ASP A 243 29.10 -2.05 -5.06
CA ASP A 243 30.01 -3.17 -5.39
C ASP A 243 29.95 -4.38 -4.43
N LYS A 244 28.98 -4.42 -3.51
CA LYS A 244 28.69 -5.57 -2.64
C LYS A 244 27.47 -6.33 -3.12
N ASP A 245 27.54 -7.65 -3.02
CA ASP A 245 26.40 -8.53 -3.21
C ASP A 245 25.52 -8.48 -1.95
N VAL A 246 24.29 -8.02 -2.10
CA VAL A 246 23.32 -7.86 -1.01
C VAL A 246 22.11 -8.76 -1.28
N LYS A 247 21.79 -9.66 -0.33
CA LYS A 247 20.57 -10.46 -0.37
C LYS A 247 19.36 -9.57 -0.04
N VAL A 248 18.54 -9.26 -1.03
CA VAL A 248 17.32 -8.43 -0.92
C VAL A 248 16.09 -9.32 -0.79
N ASP A 249 15.27 -9.06 0.21
CA ASP A 249 13.97 -9.68 0.44
C ASP A 249 12.86 -8.86 -0.28
N TYR A 250 12.42 -9.34 -1.44
CA TYR A 250 11.32 -8.71 -2.18
C TYR A 250 9.95 -8.99 -1.57
N GLY A 251 9.82 -10.04 -0.74
CA GLY A 251 8.60 -10.29 0.04
C GLY A 251 8.38 -9.17 1.05
N ARG A 252 9.44 -8.72 1.73
CA ARG A 252 9.38 -7.53 2.59
C ARG A 252 8.93 -6.28 1.80
N ILE A 253 9.52 -6.05 0.63
CA ILE A 253 9.20 -4.87 -0.19
C ILE A 253 7.71 -4.88 -0.57
N HIS A 254 7.19 -6.04 -0.98
CA HIS A 254 5.76 -6.27 -1.25
C HIS A 254 4.89 -5.89 -0.05
N GLU A 255 5.18 -6.41 1.14
CA GLU A 255 4.41 -6.11 2.35
C GLU A 255 4.45 -4.62 2.74
N TRP A 256 5.58 -3.96 2.52
CA TRP A 256 5.72 -2.52 2.76
C TRP A 256 4.83 -1.70 1.82
N GLU A 257 4.51 -2.19 0.63
CA GLU A 257 3.64 -1.50 -0.32
C GLU A 257 2.20 -1.44 0.17
N HIS A 258 1.70 -2.53 0.75
CA HIS A 258 0.42 -2.49 1.46
C HIS A 258 0.53 -1.50 2.60
N GLN A 259 1.45 -1.74 3.53
CA GLN A 259 1.50 -1.06 4.81
C GLN A 259 1.68 0.46 4.69
N LEU A 260 2.55 0.91 3.79
CA LEU A 260 2.87 2.34 3.64
C LEU A 260 1.95 3.04 2.63
N PHE A 261 1.58 2.37 1.55
CA PHE A 261 0.94 3.03 0.39
C PHE A 261 -0.48 2.59 0.13
N ASN A 262 -1.04 1.71 0.96
CA ASN A 262 -2.41 1.20 0.81
C ASN A 262 -2.62 0.59 -0.59
N TRP A 263 -1.63 -0.16 -1.06
CA TRP A 263 -1.70 -0.85 -2.34
C TRP A 263 -2.64 -2.06 -2.24
N PRO A 264 -3.66 -2.19 -3.10
CA PRO A 264 -4.39 -3.46 -3.27
C PRO A 264 -3.53 -4.51 -3.99
N ASP A 265 -3.43 -5.70 -3.41
CA ASP A 265 -2.73 -6.88 -3.93
C ASP A 265 -3.28 -7.45 -5.23
N GLU A 266 -4.49 -7.04 -5.60
CA GLU A 266 -5.18 -7.53 -6.77
C GLU A 266 -4.44 -7.10 -8.04
N TYR A 267 -4.33 -8.04 -8.98
CA TYR A 267 -3.69 -7.87 -10.29
C TYR A 267 -2.15 -7.84 -10.26
N VAL A 268 -1.57 -8.44 -9.22
CA VAL A 268 -0.14 -8.77 -9.10
C VAL A 268 0.13 -10.18 -9.65
N GLU A 269 1.31 -10.37 -10.24
CA GLU A 269 1.75 -11.66 -10.78
C GLU A 269 2.57 -12.46 -9.75
N ASN A 270 2.24 -13.74 -9.57
CA ASN A 270 3.15 -14.75 -9.03
C ASN A 270 3.03 -16.01 -9.93
N VAL A 271 3.90 -16.12 -10.94
CA VAL A 271 3.91 -17.30 -11.82
C VAL A 271 4.82 -18.35 -11.23
N ASP A 272 4.30 -19.16 -10.32
CA ASP A 272 4.89 -20.46 -10.05
C ASP A 272 3.80 -21.49 -9.77
N LYS A 273 3.47 -22.27 -10.81
CA LYS A 273 3.11 -23.70 -10.78
C LYS A 273 2.63 -24.17 -12.16
N LYS A 274 3.32 -25.17 -12.69
CA LYS A 274 2.83 -26.03 -13.78
C LYS A 274 1.83 -27.04 -13.19
N ASP A 275 0.90 -27.49 -14.04
CA ASP A 275 -0.03 -28.63 -13.87
C ASP A 275 -1.53 -28.36 -13.63
N ILE A 276 -2.03 -27.11 -13.74
CA ILE A 276 -3.49 -26.82 -13.77
C ILE A 276 -3.79 -25.66 -14.76
N GLN A 277 -4.88 -25.78 -15.54
CA GLN A 277 -5.43 -24.74 -16.42
C GLN A 277 -6.43 -23.86 -15.65
N PRO A 278 -6.14 -22.56 -15.39
CA PRO A 278 -7.07 -21.64 -14.73
C PRO A 278 -8.04 -20.98 -15.72
N ASP A 279 -9.10 -20.32 -15.25
CA ASP A 279 -10.01 -19.57 -16.13
C ASP A 279 -9.35 -18.29 -16.67
N PHE A 280 -8.50 -17.66 -15.85
CA PHE A 280 -7.86 -16.39 -16.14
C PHE A 280 -6.44 -16.30 -15.55
N ILE A 281 -5.51 -15.83 -16.37
CA ILE A 281 -4.12 -15.54 -16.03
C ILE A 281 -3.90 -14.06 -16.31
N MET A 282 -3.10 -13.42 -15.47
CA MET A 282 -2.63 -12.08 -15.75
C MET A 282 -1.14 -12.17 -16.04
N SER A 283 -0.78 -11.85 -17.28
CA SER A 283 0.62 -11.76 -17.68
C SER A 283 1.08 -10.32 -17.68
N TYR A 284 2.33 -10.18 -17.32
CA TYR A 284 2.99 -8.91 -17.17
C TYR A 284 3.23 -8.15 -18.49
N SER A 285 3.09 -6.81 -18.43
CA SER A 285 3.57 -5.86 -19.43
C SER A 285 5.01 -5.46 -19.13
N GLY A 286 5.88 -5.38 -20.13
CA GLY A 286 7.34 -5.15 -20.01
C GLY A 286 7.88 -3.90 -19.28
N ALA A 287 7.43 -3.56 -18.07
CA ALA A 287 7.96 -2.49 -17.21
C ALA A 287 8.01 -2.92 -15.73
N THR A 288 9.21 -3.25 -15.24
CA THR A 288 9.64 -3.70 -13.88
C THR A 288 8.85 -4.78 -13.07
N PHE A 289 9.54 -5.86 -12.68
CA PHE A 289 9.24 -6.80 -11.58
C PHE A 289 7.75 -7.13 -11.29
N GLY A 290 7.00 -7.64 -12.28
CA GLY A 290 5.65 -8.21 -12.04
C GLY A 290 4.55 -7.19 -11.71
N ARG A 291 4.78 -5.89 -11.94
CA ARG A 291 3.81 -4.82 -11.64
C ARG A 291 3.09 -4.34 -12.89
N THR A 292 1.77 -4.33 -12.82
CA THR A 292 0.91 -3.84 -13.90
C THR A 292 0.72 -2.32 -13.80
N PRO A 293 0.36 -1.60 -14.88
CA PRO A 293 0.02 -0.17 -14.82
C PRO A 293 -1.02 0.18 -13.75
N TRP A 294 -1.89 -0.77 -13.37
CA TRP A 294 -2.81 -0.64 -12.23
C TRP A 294 -2.12 -0.14 -10.95
N PHE A 295 -0.90 -0.61 -10.67
CA PHE A 295 -0.09 -0.17 -9.55
C PHE A 295 0.14 1.35 -9.57
N GLY A 296 0.58 1.89 -10.70
CA GLY A 296 0.83 3.32 -10.87
C GLY A 296 -0.43 4.16 -10.69
N TYR A 297 -1.57 3.68 -11.19
CA TYR A 297 -2.86 4.35 -11.01
C TYR A 297 -3.33 4.33 -9.54
N CYS A 298 -3.18 3.22 -8.83
CA CYS A 298 -3.45 3.15 -7.39
C CYS A 298 -2.60 4.15 -6.60
N LEU A 299 -1.30 4.21 -6.88
CA LEU A 299 -0.39 5.15 -6.22
C LEU A 299 -0.76 6.60 -6.54
N GLY A 300 -1.03 6.92 -7.80
CA GLY A 300 -1.46 8.26 -8.21
C GLY A 300 -2.79 8.69 -7.58
N ARG A 301 -3.75 7.77 -7.46
CA ARG A 301 -4.99 8.01 -6.70
C ARG A 301 -4.69 8.33 -5.24
N ASN A 302 -3.88 7.50 -4.57
CA ASN A 302 -3.56 7.70 -3.16
C ASN A 302 -2.78 9.00 -2.93
N GLU A 303 -1.94 9.42 -3.87
CA GLU A 303 -1.27 10.73 -3.87
C GLU A 303 -2.31 11.86 -3.97
N LYS A 304 -3.19 11.82 -4.98
CA LYS A 304 -4.23 12.84 -5.22
C LYS A 304 -5.19 13.00 -4.04
N LEU A 305 -5.59 11.89 -3.41
CA LEU A 305 -6.52 11.87 -2.28
C LEU A 305 -5.82 12.02 -0.92
N LYS A 306 -4.49 12.12 -0.89
CA LYS A 306 -3.67 12.20 0.33
C LYS A 306 -3.94 11.03 1.29
N ILE A 307 -4.16 9.82 0.77
CA ILE A 307 -4.39 8.62 1.59
C ILE A 307 -3.06 8.14 2.17
N ARG A 308 -3.05 7.80 3.47
CA ARG A 308 -1.82 7.47 4.21
C ARG A 308 -1.88 6.16 5.02
N GLY A 309 -1.01 5.20 4.72
CA GLY A 309 -0.80 4.02 5.56
C GLY A 309 -2.01 3.08 5.63
N TYR A 310 -1.74 1.78 5.67
CA TYR A 310 -2.77 0.74 5.62
C TYR A 310 -3.62 0.63 6.90
N TYR A 311 -3.04 1.03 8.04
CA TYR A 311 -3.68 0.91 9.35
C TYR A 311 -3.91 2.28 10.02
N THR A 312 -3.57 3.39 9.35
CA THR A 312 -3.58 4.73 9.97
C THR A 312 -4.56 5.72 9.34
N ASP A 313 -5.05 5.47 8.13
CA ASP A 313 -6.04 6.33 7.47
C ASP A 313 -7.40 5.63 7.40
N PRO A 314 -8.50 6.28 7.80
CA PRO A 314 -9.84 5.68 7.78
C PRO A 314 -10.33 5.30 6.38
N ARG A 315 -9.66 5.76 5.31
CA ARG A 315 -9.95 5.41 3.91
C ARG A 315 -9.09 4.26 3.40
N SER A 316 -8.17 3.76 4.21
CA SER A 316 -7.31 2.62 3.89
C SER A 316 -8.06 1.29 3.98
N ILE A 317 -7.55 0.30 3.24
CA ILE A 317 -8.14 -1.04 3.11
C ILE A 317 -8.03 -1.81 4.44
N GLY A 318 -6.90 -1.67 5.15
CA GLY A 318 -6.63 -2.42 6.37
C GLY A 318 -7.51 -2.09 7.56
N ILE A 319 -7.85 -0.80 7.77
CA ILE A 319 -8.74 -0.40 8.87
C ILE A 319 -10.16 -0.96 8.68
N ALA A 320 -10.69 -1.00 7.45
CA ALA A 320 -12.05 -1.48 7.24
C ALA A 320 -12.18 -3.00 7.39
N GLY A 321 -11.15 -3.77 7.03
CA GLY A 321 -11.10 -5.20 7.33
C GLY A 321 -11.20 -5.51 8.83
N GLN A 322 -10.89 -4.53 9.69
CA GLN A 322 -11.00 -4.63 11.14
C GLN A 322 -12.29 -4.02 11.73
N ARG A 323 -13.09 -3.32 10.92
CA ARG A 323 -14.24 -2.53 11.40
C ARG A 323 -15.47 -2.66 10.49
N ALA A 324 -16.42 -3.47 10.91
CA ALA A 324 -17.70 -3.70 10.21
C ALA A 324 -18.59 -2.44 10.05
N ASP A 325 -18.30 -1.37 10.80
CA ASP A 325 -18.98 -0.07 10.72
C ASP A 325 -18.36 0.90 9.70
N VAL A 326 -17.16 0.60 9.20
CA VAL A 326 -16.46 1.39 8.15
C VAL A 326 -16.88 0.86 6.77
N LYS A 327 -18.20 0.87 6.50
CA LYS A 327 -18.77 0.25 5.29
C LYS A 327 -18.43 0.99 3.99
N ASP A 328 -18.03 2.26 4.08
CA ASP A 328 -18.06 3.17 2.92
C ASP A 328 -16.68 3.62 2.40
N SER A 329 -15.55 3.25 3.02
CA SER A 329 -14.26 3.92 2.73
C SER A 329 -13.14 3.05 2.13
N ALA A 330 -12.90 1.83 2.59
CA ALA A 330 -11.83 0.95 2.09
C ALA A 330 -12.14 0.31 0.73
N VAL A 331 -13.39 -0.08 0.56
CA VAL A 331 -13.86 -0.75 -0.65
C VAL A 331 -14.23 0.23 -1.77
N SER A 332 -13.99 1.52 -1.51
CA SER A 332 -14.20 2.61 -2.46
C SER A 332 -13.43 2.39 -3.75
N ILE A 333 -12.18 1.90 -3.68
CA ILE A 333 -11.37 1.72 -4.90
C ILE A 333 -12.00 0.69 -5.85
N TRP A 334 -12.58 -0.38 -5.32
CA TRP A 334 -13.28 -1.40 -6.11
C TRP A 334 -14.59 -0.89 -6.68
N GLY A 335 -15.29 -0.02 -5.95
CA GLY A 335 -16.50 0.67 -6.41
C GLY A 335 -16.25 1.88 -7.31
N GLU A 336 -15.01 2.38 -7.41
CA GLU A 336 -14.68 3.62 -8.11
C GLU A 336 -14.78 3.46 -9.61
N ARG A 337 -15.74 4.16 -10.22
CA ARG A 337 -16.01 4.03 -11.65
C ARG A 337 -16.52 5.34 -12.26
N PRO A 338 -16.42 5.50 -13.58
CA PRO A 338 -17.22 6.47 -14.32
C PRO A 338 -18.71 6.27 -14.03
N LYS A 339 -19.47 7.36 -13.96
CA LYS A 339 -20.94 7.35 -13.78
C LYS A 339 -21.62 6.66 -14.95
N ASP A 340 -21.22 7.01 -16.17
CA ASP A 340 -21.74 6.43 -17.40
C ASP A 340 -20.64 5.60 -18.05
N ILE A 341 -20.92 4.32 -18.30
CA ILE A 341 -20.01 3.39 -18.97
C ILE A 341 -20.71 2.77 -20.16
N THR A 342 -20.14 2.96 -21.34
CA THR A 342 -20.62 2.38 -22.59
C THR A 342 -19.55 1.48 -23.19
N ILE A 343 -19.92 0.26 -23.58
CA ILE A 343 -19.03 -0.74 -24.15
C ILE A 343 -19.57 -1.17 -25.51
N ASN A 344 -18.74 -1.00 -26.52
CA ASN A 344 -19.00 -1.43 -27.89
C ASN A 344 -18.13 -2.63 -28.24
N PHE A 345 -18.67 -3.56 -29.03
CA PHE A 345 -17.98 -4.76 -29.46
C PHE A 345 -17.81 -4.74 -30.97
N VAL A 346 -16.59 -4.96 -31.45
CA VAL A 346 -16.25 -4.98 -32.88
C VAL A 346 -15.42 -6.20 -33.23
N ASP A 347 -15.51 -6.65 -34.47
CA ASP A 347 -14.66 -7.71 -35.00
C ASP A 347 -13.30 -7.19 -35.48
N ASN A 348 -12.48 -8.08 -36.03
CA ASN A 348 -11.12 -7.74 -36.46
C ASN A 348 -11.09 -6.63 -37.54
N ASN A 349 -12.17 -6.48 -38.30
CA ASN A 349 -12.31 -5.45 -39.33
C ASN A 349 -12.94 -4.16 -38.80
N GLY A 350 -13.21 -4.08 -37.49
CA GLY A 350 -13.87 -2.94 -36.85
C GLY A 350 -15.39 -2.91 -37.07
N LYS A 351 -15.99 -3.98 -37.61
CA LYS A 351 -17.45 -4.05 -37.80
C LYS A 351 -18.12 -4.40 -36.48
N SER A 352 -19.18 -3.67 -36.13
CA SER A 352 -19.94 -3.91 -34.90
C SER A 352 -20.50 -5.33 -34.82
N ILE A 353 -20.27 -5.97 -33.68
CA ILE A 353 -20.85 -7.27 -33.33
C ILE A 353 -22.17 -6.98 -32.62
N ASN A 354 -23.28 -7.11 -33.35
CA ASN A 354 -24.61 -6.89 -32.80
C ASN A 354 -25.19 -8.22 -32.33
N GLY A 355 -25.63 -8.28 -31.07
CA GLY A 355 -26.02 -9.54 -30.44
C GLY A 355 -26.72 -9.33 -29.10
N VAL A 356 -26.85 -10.40 -28.33
CA VAL A 356 -27.18 -10.35 -26.92
C VAL A 356 -25.88 -10.43 -26.13
N VAL A 357 -25.66 -9.52 -25.19
CA VAL A 357 -24.52 -9.59 -24.26
C VAL A 357 -25.06 -9.85 -22.86
N SER A 358 -24.63 -10.96 -22.28
CA SER A 358 -24.91 -11.34 -20.90
C SER A 358 -23.71 -11.02 -20.03
N VAL A 359 -23.93 -10.34 -18.91
CA VAL A 359 -22.87 -10.02 -17.95
C VAL A 359 -23.16 -10.65 -16.61
N SER A 360 -22.18 -11.39 -16.11
CA SER A 360 -22.28 -12.06 -14.83
C SER A 360 -21.18 -11.62 -13.87
N ARG A 361 -21.56 -11.44 -12.59
CA ARG A 361 -20.60 -11.30 -11.50
C ARG A 361 -19.94 -12.66 -11.24
N VAL A 362 -18.67 -12.61 -10.87
CA VAL A 362 -17.92 -13.80 -10.43
C VAL A 362 -17.30 -13.58 -9.05
N LYS A 363 -17.08 -14.69 -8.35
CA LYS A 363 -16.23 -14.76 -7.16
C LYS A 363 -15.04 -15.66 -7.43
N THR A 364 -13.92 -15.43 -6.74
CA THR A 364 -12.77 -16.32 -6.82
C THR A 364 -13.10 -17.66 -6.15
N ALA A 365 -12.95 -18.77 -6.88
CA ALA A 365 -13.32 -20.12 -6.41
C ALA A 365 -12.34 -20.70 -5.37
N ASN A 366 -11.04 -20.40 -5.54
CA ASN A 366 -9.98 -20.78 -4.62
C ASN A 366 -9.37 -19.50 -4.03
N GLY A 367 -9.27 -19.41 -2.70
CA GLY A 367 -8.89 -18.21 -1.95
C GLY A 367 -7.46 -17.67 -2.15
N ASP A 368 -6.82 -17.95 -3.29
CA ASP A 368 -5.50 -17.42 -3.62
C ASP A 368 -5.62 -16.06 -4.35
N TYR A 369 -5.15 -15.03 -3.68
CA TYR A 369 -5.16 -13.66 -4.13
C TYR A 369 -4.01 -13.36 -5.12
N TYR A 370 -2.97 -14.20 -5.18
CA TYR A 370 -1.66 -13.83 -5.72
C TYR A 370 -1.30 -14.41 -7.10
N GLY A 371 -2.26 -14.97 -7.85
CA GLY A 371 -1.93 -15.56 -9.14
C GLY A 371 -3.13 -15.93 -10.00
N LYS A 372 -2.97 -17.03 -10.76
CA LYS A 372 -3.99 -17.67 -11.59
C LYS A 372 -5.37 -17.66 -10.89
N LYS A 373 -6.39 -17.19 -11.59
CA LYS A 373 -7.73 -17.02 -11.02
C LYS A 373 -8.69 -18.07 -11.58
N TRP A 374 -9.46 -18.63 -10.67
CA TRP A 374 -10.65 -19.45 -10.96
C TRP A 374 -11.86 -18.65 -10.54
N PHE A 375 -12.86 -18.60 -11.41
CA PHE A 375 -14.03 -17.76 -11.22
C PHE A 375 -15.30 -18.60 -11.21
N GLU A 376 -16.01 -18.58 -10.09
CA GLU A 376 -17.37 -19.10 -10.02
C GLU A 376 -18.34 -17.98 -10.43
N GLU A 377 -19.10 -18.22 -11.50
CA GLU A 377 -20.22 -17.37 -11.90
C GLU A 377 -21.30 -17.41 -10.82
N CYS A 378 -21.66 -16.24 -10.30
CA CYS A 378 -22.61 -16.11 -9.20
C CYS A 378 -23.97 -15.66 -9.71
N ASP A 379 -24.02 -14.45 -10.27
CA ASP A 379 -25.27 -13.78 -10.63
C ASP A 379 -25.20 -13.24 -12.05
N LEU A 380 -26.20 -13.56 -12.87
CA LEU A 380 -26.46 -12.83 -14.11
C LEU A 380 -27.00 -11.45 -13.75
N ILE A 381 -26.25 -10.40 -14.11
CA ILE A 381 -26.57 -9.01 -13.77
C ILE A 381 -27.41 -8.36 -14.85
N GLU A 382 -27.08 -8.64 -16.11
CA GLU A 382 -27.64 -7.90 -17.22
C GLU A 382 -27.60 -8.70 -18.52
N ASP A 383 -28.70 -8.61 -19.28
CA ASP A 383 -28.79 -9.04 -20.67
C ASP A 383 -29.17 -7.84 -21.52
N CYS A 384 -28.31 -7.43 -22.44
CA CYS A 384 -28.55 -6.29 -23.31
C CYS A 384 -28.46 -6.68 -24.79
N LYS A 385 -29.11 -5.90 -25.67
CA LYS A 385 -29.02 -6.06 -27.12
C LYS A 385 -28.13 -4.96 -27.72
N GLY A 386 -27.01 -5.33 -28.33
CA GLY A 386 -26.09 -4.40 -28.98
C GLY A 386 -25.10 -3.76 -28.01
N THR A 387 -25.04 -2.44 -27.97
CA THR A 387 -24.16 -1.68 -27.07
C THR A 387 -24.55 -1.91 -25.62
N LEU A 388 -23.54 -2.19 -24.79
CA LEU A 388 -23.73 -2.46 -23.37
C LEU A 388 -23.50 -1.17 -22.57
N ASN A 389 -24.46 -0.83 -21.72
CA ASN A 389 -24.33 0.27 -20.76
C ASN A 389 -24.27 -0.34 -19.37
N ALA A 390 -23.16 -0.16 -18.65
CA ALA A 390 -23.01 -0.79 -17.35
C ALA A 390 -23.93 -0.12 -16.33
N SER A 391 -24.78 -0.90 -15.68
CA SER A 391 -25.63 -0.44 -14.59
C SER A 391 -24.88 -0.39 -13.25
N ASP A 392 -25.39 0.36 -12.28
CA ASP A 392 -24.79 0.46 -10.94
C ASP A 392 -24.59 -0.90 -10.24
N LYS A 393 -25.48 -1.85 -10.55
CA LYS A 393 -25.42 -3.24 -10.09
C LYS A 393 -24.11 -3.92 -10.43
N TRP A 394 -23.35 -3.48 -11.41
CA TRP A 394 -22.08 -4.12 -11.72
C TRP A 394 -21.07 -4.04 -10.58
N PHE A 395 -21.18 -3.01 -9.74
CA PHE A 395 -20.14 -2.61 -8.79
C PHE A 395 -20.66 -2.57 -7.35
N GLU A 396 -21.85 -3.12 -7.11
CA GLU A 396 -22.35 -3.35 -5.77
C GLU A 396 -21.62 -4.56 -5.15
N PRO A 397 -21.28 -4.50 -3.84
CA PRO A 397 -20.71 -5.64 -3.16
C PRO A 397 -21.66 -6.83 -3.12
N MET A 398 -21.10 -8.03 -3.19
CA MET A 398 -21.78 -9.28 -2.84
C MET A 398 -21.74 -9.45 -1.31
N ARG A 399 -22.89 -9.73 -0.71
CA ARG A 399 -23.01 -10.01 0.73
C ARG A 399 -23.03 -11.52 0.95
N GLY A 400 -22.01 -12.07 1.59
CA GLY A 400 -21.95 -13.47 2.00
C GLY A 400 -21.63 -13.58 3.49
N GLY A 401 -22.62 -13.93 4.31
CA GLY A 401 -22.42 -14.00 5.77
C GLY A 401 -22.09 -12.65 6.40
N TYR A 402 -20.98 -12.58 7.15
CA TYR A 402 -20.48 -11.34 7.77
C TYR A 402 -19.58 -10.51 6.83
N ASP A 403 -19.23 -11.04 5.66
CA ASP A 403 -18.25 -10.43 4.76
C ASP A 403 -18.90 -9.76 3.55
N MET A 404 -18.40 -8.58 3.20
CA MET A 404 -18.71 -7.89 1.94
C MET A 404 -17.53 -8.09 0.99
N THR A 405 -17.80 -8.63 -0.20
CA THR A 405 -16.77 -8.80 -1.24
C THR A 405 -17.18 -7.99 -2.46
N TYR A 406 -16.24 -7.22 -3.03
CA TYR A 406 -16.49 -6.54 -4.30
C TYR A 406 -16.08 -7.46 -5.44
N PRO A 407 -16.81 -7.44 -6.56
CA PRO A 407 -16.34 -8.12 -7.75
C PRO A 407 -15.00 -7.52 -8.17
N THR A 408 -14.03 -8.37 -8.48
CA THR A 408 -12.75 -7.99 -9.11
C THR A 408 -12.70 -8.45 -10.56
N ASN A 409 -13.65 -9.28 -10.99
CA ASN A 409 -13.78 -9.67 -12.38
C ASN A 409 -15.25 -9.89 -12.78
N TRP A 410 -15.52 -9.81 -14.09
CA TRP A 410 -16.83 -9.97 -14.71
C TRP A 410 -16.65 -10.95 -15.86
N ILE A 411 -17.67 -11.75 -16.14
CA ILE A 411 -17.72 -12.55 -17.36
C ILE A 411 -18.72 -11.90 -18.31
N PHE A 412 -18.26 -11.56 -19.51
CA PHE A 412 -19.12 -11.14 -20.62
C PHE A 412 -19.30 -12.33 -21.58
N LYS A 413 -20.55 -12.71 -21.84
CA LYS A 413 -20.92 -13.68 -22.89
C LYS A 413 -21.63 -12.93 -24.01
N ILE A 414 -20.97 -12.80 -25.16
CA ILE A 414 -21.46 -12.06 -26.32
C ILE A 414 -21.98 -13.06 -27.34
N ASN A 415 -23.28 -13.03 -27.66
CA ASN A 415 -23.93 -13.87 -28.65
C ASN A 415 -24.37 -13.02 -29.86
N GLY A 416 -23.53 -12.96 -30.90
CA GLY A 416 -23.78 -12.26 -32.15
C GLY A 416 -24.96 -12.84 -32.94
N ARG A 417 -25.70 -11.96 -33.63
CA ARG A 417 -26.81 -12.36 -34.53
C ARG A 417 -26.35 -13.16 -35.73
N ASP A 418 -25.08 -13.03 -36.09
CA ASP A 418 -24.41 -13.78 -37.16
C ASP A 418 -23.98 -15.18 -36.70
N GLY A 419 -24.35 -15.60 -35.48
CA GLY A 419 -24.05 -16.91 -34.93
C GLY A 419 -22.72 -16.97 -34.18
N ARG A 420 -21.88 -15.92 -34.29
CA ARG A 420 -20.63 -15.81 -33.54
C ARG A 420 -20.89 -15.60 -32.06
N ARG A 421 -20.00 -16.09 -31.24
CA ARG A 421 -20.12 -16.14 -29.80
C ARG A 421 -18.75 -15.98 -29.14
N PHE A 422 -18.68 -15.14 -28.11
CA PHE A 422 -17.43 -14.82 -27.40
C PHE A 422 -17.65 -14.84 -25.89
N LEU A 423 -16.62 -15.23 -25.15
CA LEU A 423 -16.54 -15.09 -23.70
C LEU A 423 -15.35 -14.20 -23.35
N LEU A 424 -15.49 -13.26 -22.41
CA LEU A 424 -14.40 -12.39 -21.97
C LEU A 424 -14.41 -12.18 -20.46
N HIS A 425 -13.26 -12.36 -19.82
CA HIS A 425 -13.02 -11.96 -18.43
C HIS A 425 -12.58 -10.50 -18.38
N MET A 426 -13.44 -9.63 -17.86
CA MET A 426 -13.19 -8.18 -17.79
C MET A 426 -12.88 -7.76 -16.35
N PRO A 427 -11.65 -7.35 -16.01
CA PRO A 427 -11.33 -6.93 -14.64
C PRO A 427 -11.81 -5.51 -14.35
N VAL A 428 -12.09 -5.22 -13.08
CA VAL A 428 -12.58 -3.88 -12.67
C VAL A 428 -11.57 -2.77 -12.90
N ALA A 429 -10.28 -3.12 -12.96
CA ALA A 429 -9.18 -2.18 -13.10
C ALA A 429 -9.36 -1.24 -14.30
N ALA A 430 -9.94 -1.71 -15.42
CA ALA A 430 -10.25 -0.85 -16.56
C ALA A 430 -11.14 0.34 -16.16
N PHE A 431 -12.22 0.07 -15.43
CA PHE A 431 -13.16 1.10 -14.99
C PHE A 431 -12.56 2.00 -13.92
N ASN A 432 -11.86 1.39 -12.96
CA ASN A 432 -11.21 2.14 -11.90
C ASN A 432 -10.16 3.12 -12.44
N MET A 433 -9.28 2.69 -13.36
CA MET A 433 -8.26 3.57 -13.92
C MET A 433 -8.87 4.76 -14.67
N SER A 434 -9.91 4.54 -15.48
CA SER A 434 -10.65 5.62 -16.14
C SER A 434 -11.23 6.62 -15.12
N LYS A 435 -11.79 6.13 -14.01
CA LYS A 435 -12.28 7.00 -12.93
C LYS A 435 -11.16 7.78 -12.25
N MET A 436 -10.03 7.13 -11.98
CA MET A 436 -8.88 7.75 -11.30
C MET A 436 -8.31 8.92 -12.09
N VAL A 437 -8.31 8.84 -13.43
CA VAL A 437 -7.95 9.96 -14.33
C VAL A 437 -9.06 11.01 -14.48
N GLY A 438 -10.21 10.84 -13.82
CA GLY A 438 -11.29 11.82 -13.77
C GLY A 438 -12.37 11.65 -14.85
N LYS A 439 -12.46 10.50 -15.52
CA LYS A 439 -13.58 10.23 -16.43
C LYS A 439 -14.84 9.96 -15.62
N GLU A 440 -15.84 10.81 -15.82
CA GLU A 440 -17.20 10.55 -15.36
C GLU A 440 -18.01 9.76 -16.40
N ASN A 441 -17.66 9.87 -17.68
CA ASN A 441 -18.27 9.11 -18.77
C ASN A 441 -17.15 8.40 -19.52
N ALA A 442 -17.22 7.07 -19.60
CA ALA A 442 -16.21 6.26 -20.27
C ALA A 442 -16.78 5.43 -21.41
N ASN A 443 -16.10 5.45 -22.56
CA ASN A 443 -16.48 4.71 -23.75
C ASN A 443 -15.40 3.72 -24.12
N TYR A 444 -15.72 2.43 -24.06
CA TYR A 444 -14.80 1.35 -24.39
C TYR A 444 -15.18 0.71 -25.71
N THR A 445 -14.17 0.31 -26.48
CA THR A 445 -14.35 -0.53 -27.66
C THR A 445 -13.51 -1.79 -27.49
N ILE A 446 -14.17 -2.93 -27.39
CA ILE A 446 -13.54 -4.23 -27.32
C ILE A 446 -13.48 -4.80 -28.74
N LYS A 447 -12.27 -5.03 -29.23
CA LYS A 447 -12.01 -5.64 -30.54
C LYS A 447 -11.68 -7.11 -30.37
N PHE A 448 -12.45 -7.99 -31.02
CA PHE A 448 -12.17 -9.43 -31.08
C PHE A 448 -11.43 -9.80 -32.36
N TYR A 449 -10.48 -10.72 -32.25
CA TYR A 449 -9.65 -11.19 -33.37
C TYR A 449 -10.02 -12.59 -33.86
N GLY A 450 -10.72 -13.39 -33.03
CA GLY A 450 -11.20 -14.73 -33.39
C GLY A 450 -12.48 -14.76 -34.22
N ASP A 451 -12.81 -15.94 -34.75
CA ASP A 451 -14.00 -16.18 -35.58
C ASP A 451 -15.32 -16.29 -34.79
N GLY A 452 -15.23 -16.39 -33.46
CA GLY A 452 -16.38 -16.45 -32.56
C GLY A 452 -17.09 -17.80 -32.54
N ASN A 453 -16.44 -18.90 -32.92
CA ASN A 453 -17.08 -20.23 -32.84
C ASN A 453 -16.75 -21.00 -31.56
N SER A 454 -15.87 -20.48 -30.71
CA SER A 454 -15.46 -21.10 -29.44
C SER A 454 -16.00 -20.32 -28.23
N ILE A 455 -17.19 -20.68 -27.73
CA ILE A 455 -17.69 -20.17 -26.43
C ILE A 455 -16.90 -20.73 -25.26
N SER A 456 -16.36 -21.94 -25.36
CA SER A 456 -16.12 -22.75 -24.17
C SER A 456 -14.74 -22.51 -23.55
N GLU A 457 -14.74 -21.88 -22.38
CA GLU A 457 -13.97 -22.34 -21.21
C GLU A 457 -12.43 -22.37 -21.33
N LYS A 458 -11.85 -21.67 -22.31
CA LYS A 458 -10.39 -21.56 -22.42
C LYS A 458 -9.85 -20.55 -21.42
N THR A 459 -8.75 -20.92 -20.75
CA THR A 459 -7.90 -20.01 -20.00
C THR A 459 -7.62 -18.75 -20.81
N GLN A 460 -7.96 -17.57 -20.30
CA GLN A 460 -7.56 -16.30 -20.91
C GLN A 460 -6.33 -15.75 -20.20
N THR A 461 -5.41 -15.16 -20.94
CA THR A 461 -4.28 -14.41 -20.37
C THR A 461 -4.46 -12.93 -20.70
N LEU A 462 -4.62 -12.08 -19.68
CA LEU A 462 -4.67 -10.63 -19.82
C LEU A 462 -3.30 -10.01 -19.61
N THR A 463 -2.85 -9.22 -20.57
CA THR A 463 -1.73 -8.28 -20.44
C THR A 463 -2.24 -6.85 -20.36
N MET A 464 -1.72 -6.06 -19.42
CA MET A 464 -2.04 -4.64 -19.26
C MET A 464 -0.86 -3.77 -19.72
N VAL A 465 -0.84 -3.29 -20.96
CA VAL A 465 0.34 -2.60 -21.52
C VAL A 465 0.19 -1.08 -21.56
N PRO A 466 1.23 -0.29 -21.24
CA PRO A 466 1.26 1.12 -21.59
C PRO A 466 1.27 1.32 -23.12
N THR A 467 0.85 2.49 -23.61
CA THR A 467 0.76 2.84 -25.03
C THR A 467 1.47 4.18 -25.29
N PRO A 468 2.23 4.33 -26.38
CA PRO A 468 2.62 3.28 -27.33
C PRO A 468 3.77 2.42 -26.75
N TYR A 469 3.49 1.18 -26.36
CA TYR A 469 4.53 0.19 -26.09
C TYR A 469 4.51 -0.82 -27.24
N PRO A 470 5.64 -1.05 -27.95
CA PRO A 470 5.72 -2.15 -28.88
C PRO A 470 5.61 -3.43 -28.05
N LEU A 471 4.49 -4.15 -28.22
CA LEU A 471 4.37 -5.48 -27.66
C LEU A 471 5.62 -6.25 -28.05
N PRO A 472 6.31 -6.93 -27.10
CA PRO A 472 7.23 -7.98 -27.50
C PRO A 472 6.47 -8.85 -28.48
N ALA A 473 7.09 -9.21 -29.60
CA ALA A 473 6.58 -10.27 -30.45
C ALA A 473 6.59 -11.54 -29.60
N GLN A 474 5.59 -11.71 -28.72
CA GLN A 474 5.42 -12.91 -27.95
C GLN A 474 4.75 -13.88 -28.90
N ASP A 475 5.61 -14.50 -29.71
CA ASP A 475 5.36 -15.77 -30.35
C ASP A 475 4.73 -16.72 -29.30
N SER A 476 3.54 -17.25 -29.60
CA SER A 476 2.89 -18.43 -29.00
C SER A 476 1.55 -18.27 -28.26
N SER A 477 0.82 -17.16 -28.35
CA SER A 477 -0.62 -17.15 -28.00
C SER A 477 -1.45 -16.36 -29.01
N ASP A 478 -2.56 -16.95 -29.47
CA ASP A 478 -3.45 -16.27 -30.41
C ASP A 478 -4.12 -15.10 -29.68
N LYS A 479 -3.79 -13.87 -30.12
CA LYS A 479 -4.45 -12.65 -29.65
C LYS A 479 -5.96 -12.84 -29.81
N TYR A 480 -6.69 -12.72 -28.71
CA TYR A 480 -8.11 -13.01 -28.66
C TYR A 480 -8.95 -11.74 -28.68
N ALA A 481 -8.62 -10.78 -27.82
CA ALA A 481 -9.30 -9.50 -27.74
C ALA A 481 -8.35 -8.36 -27.33
N SER A 482 -8.74 -7.12 -27.58
CA SER A 482 -8.05 -5.94 -27.04
C SER A 482 -9.00 -4.79 -26.76
N MET A 483 -8.64 -3.93 -25.81
CA MET A 483 -9.39 -2.75 -25.42
C MET A 483 -8.44 -1.67 -24.91
N ASP A 484 -8.56 -0.45 -25.42
CA ASP A 484 -7.92 0.72 -24.82
C ASP A 484 -8.73 1.18 -23.60
N VAL A 485 -8.06 1.48 -22.50
CA VAL A 485 -8.71 1.97 -21.27
C VAL A 485 -8.92 3.48 -21.41
N ASP A 486 -10.18 3.90 -21.49
CA ASP A 486 -10.55 5.29 -21.83
C ASP A 486 -9.94 6.33 -20.87
N GLY A 487 -9.27 7.32 -21.45
CA GLY A 487 -8.60 8.40 -20.71
C GLY A 487 -7.23 8.05 -20.17
N THR A 488 -6.74 6.84 -20.45
CA THR A 488 -5.42 6.38 -20.05
C THR A 488 -4.59 6.00 -21.26
N ASP A 489 -3.28 5.88 -21.05
CA ASP A 489 -2.39 5.30 -22.04
C ASP A 489 -2.25 3.78 -21.83
N VAL A 490 -3.26 3.08 -21.29
CA VAL A 490 -3.20 1.64 -21.04
C VAL A 490 -4.09 0.88 -22.01
N ARG A 491 -3.57 -0.23 -22.54
CA ARG A 491 -4.33 -1.21 -23.34
C ARG A 491 -4.38 -2.54 -22.61
N PHE A 492 -5.56 -3.13 -22.60
CA PHE A 492 -5.78 -4.51 -22.20
C PHE A 492 -5.74 -5.40 -23.42
N GLU A 493 -4.96 -6.47 -23.33
CA GLU A 493 -4.84 -7.47 -24.38
C GLU A 493 -5.08 -8.86 -23.81
N TRP A 494 -6.10 -9.53 -24.33
CA TRP A 494 -6.41 -10.91 -23.98
C TRP A 494 -5.83 -11.82 -25.05
N SER A 495 -5.19 -12.89 -24.60
CA SER A 495 -4.74 -14.00 -25.43
C SER A 495 -5.27 -15.32 -24.87
N THR A 496 -5.33 -16.35 -25.72
CA THR A 496 -5.64 -17.72 -25.29
C THR A 496 -4.41 -18.60 -25.52
N PRO A 497 -4.08 -19.53 -24.60
CA PRO A 497 -3.00 -20.46 -24.84
C PRO A 497 -3.30 -21.30 -26.09
N TYR A 498 -2.26 -21.61 -26.87
CA TYR A 498 -2.36 -22.61 -27.93
C TYR A 498 -2.90 -23.92 -27.35
N GLU A 499 -3.91 -24.51 -28.00
CA GLU A 499 -4.19 -25.93 -27.79
C GLU A 499 -2.91 -26.67 -28.18
N PHE A 500 -2.20 -27.24 -27.21
CA PHE A 500 -1.38 -28.41 -27.51
C PHE A 500 -2.37 -29.48 -27.96
N VAL A 501 -2.53 -29.60 -29.28
CA VAL A 501 -3.06 -30.82 -29.87
C VAL A 501 -2.06 -31.91 -29.48
N MET A 502 -2.39 -32.68 -28.44
CA MET A 502 -1.67 -33.92 -28.12
C MET A 502 -1.95 -34.98 -29.17
#